data_AF-A0A8G2BEU5-F1
#
_entry.id   AF-A0A8G2BEU5-F1
#
_cell.length_a   1.000
_cell.length_b   1.000
_cell.length_c   1.000
_cell.angle_alpha   90.00
_cell.angle_beta   90.00
_cell.angle_gamma   90.00
#
_symmetry.space_group_name_H-M   'P 1'
#
loop_
_entity.id
_entity.type
_entity.pdbx_description
1 polymer ?
#
loop_
_entity_poly.entity_id
_entity_poly.type
_entity_poly.pdbx_seq_one_letter_code
_entity_poly.pdbx_strand_id
1 'polypeptide(L)'
;MRKLLLCLLGLWLGLGAAAAVADDRGVAHNRTFLEAFLTRCMPAAHNQTPIVTEGMIELPDELAEQWLQGQPGRVWKYNTQHDVLVASDRPDHCFVVSKYNDIDNLRDQVGFWFSKDALGFTQDIFETKQSGEFRASYSLDQGDGWRRRILIQARPVPYSGGIAIMGTAGFVPGK
;
A
#
# COMPACT_ATOMS: atom_id res chain seq x y z
N MET A 1 27.04 34.02 53.05
CA MET A 1 26.16 33.74 51.88
C MET A 1 27.03 33.41 50.67
N ARG A 2 26.60 32.40 49.90
CA ARG A 2 27.08 32.02 48.55
C ARG A 2 28.54 31.55 48.41
N LYS A 3 28.71 30.24 48.23
CA LYS A 3 29.46 29.60 47.14
C LYS A 3 29.38 28.07 47.29
N LEU A 4 28.25 27.52 46.88
CA LEU A 4 28.05 26.09 46.58
C LEU A 4 27.03 26.04 45.45
N LEU A 5 27.16 25.05 44.57
CA LEU A 5 26.56 24.89 43.24
C LEU A 5 27.24 25.68 42.13
N LEU A 6 28.15 25.00 41.42
CA LEU A 6 28.35 25.14 39.97
C LEU A 6 29.37 24.10 39.46
N CYS A 7 29.10 22.80 39.68
CA CYS A 7 29.91 21.71 39.08
C CYS A 7 29.08 20.51 38.57
N LEU A 8 27.80 20.71 38.23
CA LEU A 8 26.94 19.61 37.74
C LEU A 8 26.19 19.92 36.42
N LEU A 9 26.63 20.90 35.65
CA LEU A 9 25.98 21.28 34.37
C LEU A 9 26.77 20.90 33.11
N GLY A 10 27.81 20.07 33.24
CA GLY A 10 28.75 19.79 32.14
C GLY A 10 28.64 18.43 31.46
N LEU A 11 27.59 17.64 31.70
CA LEU A 11 27.56 16.22 31.25
C LEU A 11 26.20 15.80 30.68
N TRP A 12 25.59 16.63 29.82
CA TRP A 12 24.35 16.26 29.10
C TRP A 12 24.32 16.73 27.63
N LEU A 13 25.48 16.84 26.98
CA LEU A 13 25.57 17.09 25.54
C LEU A 13 26.34 15.93 24.91
N GLY A 14 25.63 14.84 24.63
CA GLY A 14 26.25 13.66 24.05
C GLY A 14 25.36 12.42 23.95
N LEU A 15 24.03 12.52 24.08
CA LEU A 15 23.18 11.59 23.34
C LEU A 15 23.02 12.20 21.96
N GLY A 16 23.87 11.77 21.03
CA GLY A 16 23.58 11.96 19.62
C GLY A 16 22.14 11.53 19.40
N ALA A 17 21.31 12.46 18.95
CA ALA A 17 20.05 12.11 18.33
C ALA A 17 20.45 11.11 17.24
N ALA A 18 20.18 9.83 17.48
CA ALA A 18 20.25 8.82 16.44
C ALA A 18 19.44 9.42 15.31
N ALA A 19 20.12 9.71 14.19
CA ALA A 19 19.45 10.19 12.99
C ALA A 19 18.23 9.28 12.81
N ALA A 20 17.04 9.89 12.77
CA ALA A 20 15.82 9.14 12.49
C ALA A 20 16.10 8.37 11.21
N VAL A 21 16.28 7.05 11.33
CA VAL A 21 16.55 6.20 10.19
C VAL A 21 15.37 6.44 9.26
N ALA A 22 15.65 6.89 8.03
CA ALA A 22 14.62 7.15 7.04
C ALA A 22 13.66 5.96 7.00
N ASP A 23 12.36 6.24 6.95
CA ASP A 23 11.30 5.26 7.14
C ASP A 23 11.19 4.32 5.91
N ASP A 24 12.16 3.42 5.75
CA ASP A 24 12.19 2.38 4.70
C ASP A 24 10.97 1.45 4.78
N ARG A 25 10.26 1.45 5.91
CA ARG A 25 9.06 0.64 6.13
C ARG A 25 7.88 1.14 5.32
N GLY A 26 7.74 2.45 5.10
CA GLY A 26 6.67 2.99 4.25
C GLY A 26 6.85 2.65 2.79
N VAL A 27 8.09 2.73 2.31
CA VAL A 27 8.44 2.28 0.96
C VAL A 27 8.20 0.78 0.81
N ALA A 28 8.66 -0.04 1.77
CA ALA A 28 8.44 -1.48 1.76
C ALA A 28 6.94 -1.83 1.79
N HIS A 29 6.14 -1.15 2.63
CA HIS A 29 4.71 -1.40 2.73
C HIS A 29 3.97 -1.08 1.42
N ASN A 30 4.22 0.11 0.86
CA ASN A 30 3.60 0.53 -0.41
C ASN A 30 3.97 -0.43 -1.55
N ARG A 31 5.22 -0.88 -1.58
CA ARG A 31 5.68 -1.91 -2.51
C ARG A 31 4.92 -3.23 -2.33
N THR A 32 4.81 -3.74 -1.11
CA THR A 32 4.09 -4.99 -0.83
C THR A 32 2.61 -4.91 -1.21
N PHE A 33 1.96 -3.77 -0.95
CA PHE A 33 0.59 -3.52 -1.40
C PHE A 33 0.48 -3.65 -2.93
N LEU A 34 1.37 -2.98 -3.68
CA LEU A 34 1.36 -3.00 -5.14
C LEU A 34 1.68 -4.40 -5.69
N GLU A 35 2.69 -5.08 -5.15
CA GLU A 35 3.05 -6.44 -5.56
C GLU A 35 1.94 -7.45 -5.31
N ALA A 36 1.26 -7.37 -4.14
CA ALA A 36 0.11 -8.20 -3.84
C ALA A 36 -1.05 -7.91 -4.81
N PHE A 37 -1.32 -6.64 -5.10
CA PHE A 37 -2.34 -6.24 -6.06
C PHE A 37 -2.04 -6.76 -7.47
N LEU A 38 -0.82 -6.57 -7.97
CA LEU A 38 -0.40 -7.05 -9.29
C LEU A 38 -0.53 -8.56 -9.42
N THR A 39 -0.03 -9.29 -8.44
CA THR A 39 0.03 -10.75 -8.50
C THR A 39 -1.37 -11.37 -8.40
N ARG A 40 -2.23 -10.83 -7.53
CA ARG A 40 -3.57 -11.39 -7.30
C ARG A 40 -4.61 -10.85 -8.24
N CYS A 41 -4.61 -9.54 -8.44
CA CYS A 41 -5.60 -8.90 -9.27
C CYS A 41 -5.19 -8.89 -10.73
N MET A 42 -3.93 -9.14 -11.10
CA MET A 42 -3.49 -9.17 -12.51
C MET A 42 -2.49 -10.28 -12.80
N PRO A 43 -2.81 -11.55 -12.47
CA PRO A 43 -1.88 -12.67 -12.61
C PRO A 43 -1.39 -12.85 -14.07
N ALA A 44 -2.25 -12.58 -15.05
CA ALA A 44 -1.87 -12.66 -16.48
C ALA A 44 -0.82 -11.60 -16.90
N ALA A 45 -0.78 -10.45 -16.23
CA ALA A 45 0.21 -9.40 -16.50
C ALA A 45 1.51 -9.57 -15.69
N HIS A 46 1.51 -10.42 -14.65
CA HIS A 46 2.57 -10.45 -13.64
C HIS A 46 2.95 -11.86 -13.18
N ASN A 47 2.73 -12.88 -14.01
CA ASN A 47 2.86 -14.31 -13.68
C ASN A 47 4.29 -14.78 -13.31
N GLN A 48 5.25 -13.88 -13.08
CA GLN A 48 6.67 -14.19 -12.89
C GLN A 48 7.33 -13.52 -11.68
N THR A 49 6.63 -12.67 -10.93
CA THR A 49 7.26 -11.98 -9.79
C THR A 49 6.82 -12.64 -8.49
N PRO A 50 7.74 -13.21 -7.69
CA PRO A 50 7.42 -13.67 -6.34
C PRO A 50 6.89 -12.50 -5.51
N ILE A 51 5.84 -12.73 -4.72
CA ILE A 51 5.36 -11.74 -3.75
C ILE A 51 6.45 -11.61 -2.68
N VAL A 52 7.07 -10.43 -2.55
CA VAL A 52 8.00 -10.19 -1.44
C VAL A 52 7.17 -9.80 -0.22
N THR A 53 6.66 -10.80 0.50
CA THR A 53 5.94 -10.61 1.77
C THR A 53 6.88 -10.50 2.97
N GLU A 54 8.10 -9.98 2.78
CA GLU A 54 9.10 -9.92 3.84
C GLU A 54 8.57 -9.09 5.02
N GLY A 55 8.58 -9.68 6.22
CA GLY A 55 8.01 -9.05 7.42
C GLY A 55 6.49 -9.19 7.59
N MET A 56 5.80 -9.87 6.67
CA MET A 56 4.37 -10.20 6.79
C MET A 56 4.16 -11.69 7.05
N ILE A 57 3.12 -11.99 7.83
CA ILE A 57 2.66 -13.35 8.12
C ILE A 57 1.29 -13.52 7.48
N GLU A 58 1.14 -14.53 6.62
CA GLU A 58 -0.17 -14.96 6.12
C GLU A 58 -0.98 -15.54 7.28
N LEU A 59 -2.19 -15.04 7.47
CA LEU A 59 -3.07 -15.52 8.51
C LEU A 59 -3.75 -16.82 8.06
N PRO A 60 -3.91 -17.80 8.97
CA PRO A 60 -4.73 -18.97 8.70
C PRO A 60 -6.20 -18.56 8.50
N ASP A 61 -6.95 -19.39 7.77
CA ASP A 61 -8.33 -19.11 7.33
C ASP A 61 -9.24 -18.68 8.49
N GLU A 62 -9.13 -19.32 9.65
CA GLU A 62 -9.96 -19.01 10.81
C GLU A 62 -9.75 -17.60 11.34
N LEU A 63 -8.52 -17.09 11.25
CA LEU A 63 -8.18 -15.72 11.63
C LEU A 63 -8.49 -14.73 10.51
N ALA A 64 -8.35 -15.15 9.25
CA ALA A 64 -8.64 -14.31 8.09
C ALA A 64 -10.13 -13.97 7.96
N GLU A 65 -11.01 -14.87 8.40
CA GLU A 65 -12.48 -14.75 8.30
C GLU A 65 -13.04 -13.44 8.89
N GLN A 66 -12.43 -12.91 9.95
CA GLN A 66 -12.88 -11.63 10.55
C GLN A 66 -12.77 -10.43 9.59
N TRP A 67 -11.86 -10.50 8.60
CA TRP A 67 -11.71 -9.48 7.55
C TRP A 67 -12.45 -9.87 6.27
N LEU A 68 -12.45 -11.16 5.95
CA LEU A 68 -13.02 -11.66 4.70
C LEU A 68 -14.55 -11.79 4.74
N GLN A 69 -15.17 -11.97 5.90
CA GLN A 69 -16.63 -12.04 6.07
C GLN A 69 -17.28 -13.04 5.09
N GLY A 70 -16.74 -14.25 5.00
CA GLY A 70 -17.20 -15.33 4.14
C GLY A 70 -16.81 -15.19 2.67
N GLN A 71 -15.94 -14.22 2.33
CA GLN A 71 -15.46 -14.01 0.97
C GLN A 71 -14.16 -14.76 0.70
N PRO A 72 -13.96 -15.34 -0.50
CA PRO A 72 -12.68 -15.95 -0.85
C PRO A 72 -11.60 -14.88 -0.96
N GLY A 73 -10.47 -15.12 -0.30
CA GLY A 73 -9.36 -14.20 -0.25
C GLY A 73 -8.31 -14.63 0.75
N ARG A 74 -7.31 -13.78 0.94
CA ARG A 74 -6.20 -14.00 1.87
C ARG A 74 -5.91 -12.74 2.66
N VAL A 75 -5.41 -12.93 3.87
CA VAL A 75 -5.07 -11.84 4.77
C VAL A 75 -3.64 -12.03 5.24
N TRP A 76 -2.83 -10.98 5.12
CA TRP A 76 -1.50 -10.92 5.69
C TRP A 76 -1.46 -9.82 6.74
N LYS A 77 -0.66 -10.04 7.79
CA LYS A 77 -0.48 -9.08 8.87
C LYS A 77 1.01 -8.82 9.06
N TYR A 78 1.41 -7.56 9.23
CA TYR A 78 2.75 -7.25 9.69
C TYR A 78 2.90 -7.60 11.18
N ASN A 79 4.13 -7.85 11.63
CA ASN A 79 4.40 -8.11 13.05
C ASN A 79 4.13 -6.87 13.95
N THR A 80 3.89 -5.70 13.35
CA THR A 80 3.42 -4.46 13.99
C THR A 80 1.90 -4.44 14.11
N GLN A 81 1.37 -3.89 15.21
CA GLN A 81 0.02 -4.25 15.69
C GLN A 81 -1.19 -3.79 14.85
N HIS A 82 -1.05 -3.05 13.75
CA HIS A 82 -2.22 -2.49 13.05
C HIS A 82 -2.21 -2.54 11.52
N ASP A 83 -1.19 -3.16 10.91
CA ASP A 83 -1.03 -3.15 9.46
C ASP A 83 -1.47 -4.51 8.89
N VAL A 84 -2.58 -4.50 8.17
CA VAL A 84 -3.20 -5.68 7.56
C VAL A 84 -3.29 -5.45 6.05
N LEU A 85 -3.02 -6.49 5.26
CA LEU A 85 -3.27 -6.52 3.82
C LEU A 85 -4.32 -7.59 3.57
N VAL A 86 -5.46 -7.19 3.00
CA VAL A 86 -6.55 -8.10 2.62
C VAL A 86 -6.62 -8.15 1.12
N ALA A 87 -6.49 -9.32 0.50
CA ALA A 87 -6.68 -9.51 -0.93
C ALA A 87 -7.87 -10.42 -1.20
N SER A 88 -8.74 -10.06 -2.15
CA SER A 88 -9.79 -10.94 -2.64
C SER A 88 -9.29 -11.84 -3.77
N ASP A 89 -9.67 -13.12 -3.74
CA ASP A 89 -9.35 -14.11 -4.77
C ASP A 89 -10.48 -14.26 -5.81
N ARG A 90 -11.32 -13.22 -5.96
CA ARG A 90 -12.40 -13.20 -6.94
C ARG A 90 -11.89 -12.73 -8.31
N PRO A 91 -12.01 -13.55 -9.37
CA PRO A 91 -11.48 -13.24 -10.70
C PRO A 91 -12.23 -12.11 -11.42
N ASP A 92 -13.48 -11.86 -11.06
CA ASP A 92 -14.37 -10.79 -11.57
C ASP A 92 -14.22 -9.47 -10.81
N HIS A 93 -13.86 -9.54 -9.53
CA HIS A 93 -13.71 -8.39 -8.64
C HIS A 93 -12.57 -8.60 -7.65
N CYS A 94 -11.33 -8.36 -8.09
CA CYS A 94 -10.19 -8.42 -7.18
C CYS A 94 -9.96 -7.07 -6.52
N PHE A 95 -9.73 -7.09 -5.21
CA PHE A 95 -9.30 -5.92 -4.47
C PHE A 95 -8.16 -6.25 -3.51
N VAL A 96 -7.30 -5.26 -3.24
CA VAL A 96 -6.36 -5.29 -2.11
C VAL A 96 -6.63 -4.09 -1.23
N VAL A 97 -6.75 -4.28 0.08
CA VAL A 97 -6.88 -3.20 1.06
C VAL A 97 -5.73 -3.25 2.04
N SER A 98 -5.12 -2.10 2.34
CA SER A 98 -4.14 -2.01 3.42
C SER A 98 -4.19 -0.71 4.23
N LYS A 99 -3.65 -0.78 5.45
CA LYS A 99 -3.48 0.36 6.36
C LYS A 99 -2.00 0.61 6.63
N TYR A 100 -1.48 1.78 6.26
CA TYR A 100 -0.15 2.27 6.62
C TYR A 100 -0.09 3.81 6.60
N ASN A 101 0.97 4.41 7.15
CA ASN A 101 1.09 5.84 7.45
C ASN A 101 1.95 6.66 6.46
N ASP A 102 2.09 6.26 5.19
CA ASP A 102 2.87 7.01 4.17
C ASP A 102 2.14 7.10 2.82
N ILE A 103 1.38 8.20 2.62
CA ILE A 103 0.64 8.48 1.38
C ILE A 103 1.53 9.15 0.32
N ASP A 104 2.57 9.85 0.75
CA ASP A 104 3.34 10.75 -0.09
C ASP A 104 4.14 9.96 -1.14
N ASN A 105 4.69 8.81 -0.75
CA ASN A 105 5.43 7.94 -1.67
C ASN A 105 4.55 6.96 -2.46
N LEU A 106 3.33 6.68 -2.00
CA LEU A 106 2.45 5.71 -2.66
C LEU A 106 2.02 6.20 -4.05
N ARG A 107 1.73 7.49 -4.17
CA ARG A 107 1.32 8.11 -5.44
C ARG A 107 2.32 7.85 -6.55
N ASP A 108 3.60 8.16 -6.31
CA ASP A 108 4.64 8.07 -7.34
C ASP A 108 4.92 6.61 -7.70
N GLN A 109 4.84 5.71 -6.71
CA GLN A 109 4.95 4.27 -6.96
C GLN A 109 3.79 3.75 -7.81
N VAL A 110 2.53 4.10 -7.50
CA VAL A 110 1.37 3.73 -8.35
C VAL A 110 1.59 4.22 -9.79
N GLY A 111 2.04 5.46 -9.96
CA GLY A 111 2.39 6.02 -11.27
C GLY A 111 3.47 5.22 -12.00
N PHE A 112 4.56 4.88 -11.33
CA PHE A 112 5.66 4.11 -11.89
C PHE A 112 5.22 2.71 -12.31
N TRP A 113 4.60 1.95 -11.41
CA TRP A 113 4.23 0.54 -11.62
C TRP A 113 3.15 0.37 -12.70
N PHE A 114 2.23 1.32 -12.85
CA PHE A 114 1.16 1.27 -13.87
C PHE A 114 1.41 2.20 -15.05
N SER A 115 2.61 2.75 -15.20
CA SER A 115 2.96 3.55 -16.38
C SER A 115 2.98 2.70 -17.65
N LYS A 116 2.82 3.37 -18.79
CA LYS A 116 2.99 2.77 -20.12
C LYS A 116 4.34 2.08 -20.27
N ASP A 117 5.37 2.60 -19.62
CA ASP A 117 6.74 2.08 -19.67
C ASP A 117 6.95 0.83 -18.80
N ALA A 118 6.12 0.63 -17.77
CA ALA A 118 6.20 -0.54 -16.89
C ALA A 118 5.30 -1.70 -17.35
N LEU A 119 4.02 -1.41 -17.64
CA LEU A 119 3.00 -2.45 -17.90
C LEU A 119 2.08 -2.12 -19.09
N GLY A 120 2.38 -1.08 -19.88
CA GLY A 120 1.61 -0.72 -21.08
C GLY A 120 0.26 -0.05 -20.80
N PHE A 121 -0.08 0.22 -19.54
CA PHE A 121 -1.32 0.88 -19.16
C PHE A 121 -1.30 2.37 -19.54
N THR A 122 -2.48 2.88 -19.91
CA THR A 122 -2.75 4.31 -20.09
C THR A 122 -3.43 4.86 -18.85
N GLN A 123 -2.98 6.02 -18.37
CA GLN A 123 -3.60 6.69 -17.24
C GLN A 123 -4.88 7.43 -17.70
N ASP A 124 -6.04 7.05 -17.17
CA ASP A 124 -7.32 7.67 -17.51
C ASP A 124 -7.63 8.87 -16.60
N ILE A 125 -7.39 8.72 -15.29
CA ILE A 125 -7.78 9.69 -14.25
C ILE A 125 -6.66 9.77 -13.22
N PHE A 126 -6.33 10.98 -12.81
CA PHE A 126 -5.55 11.25 -11.61
C PHE A 126 -6.13 12.44 -10.85
N GLU A 127 -6.59 12.19 -9.63
CA GLU A 127 -7.22 13.18 -8.77
C GLU A 127 -6.55 13.16 -7.38
N THR A 128 -6.26 14.34 -6.85
CA THR A 128 -5.72 14.53 -5.50
C THR A 128 -6.53 15.58 -4.74
N LYS A 129 -6.78 15.35 -3.45
CA LYS A 129 -7.42 16.32 -2.55
C LYS A 129 -6.40 16.94 -1.60
N GLN A 130 -6.75 18.07 -0.99
CA GLN A 130 -5.91 18.76 0.01
C GLN A 130 -5.57 17.90 1.24
N SER A 131 -6.39 16.88 1.53
CA SER A 131 -6.18 15.92 2.61
C SER A 131 -5.12 14.85 2.30
N GLY A 132 -4.49 14.89 1.12
CA GLY A 132 -3.58 13.85 0.64
C GLY A 132 -4.30 12.66 -0.02
N GLU A 133 -5.64 12.56 0.10
CA GLU A 133 -6.44 11.54 -0.60
C GLU A 133 -6.17 11.61 -2.11
N PHE A 134 -5.94 10.45 -2.73
CA PHE A 134 -5.81 10.37 -4.18
C PHE A 134 -6.60 9.22 -4.78
N ARG A 135 -6.88 9.38 -6.07
CA ARG A 135 -7.50 8.39 -6.94
C ARG A 135 -6.74 8.35 -8.27
N ALA A 136 -6.33 7.15 -8.67
CA ALA A 136 -5.70 6.89 -9.95
C ALA A 136 -6.44 5.78 -10.70
N SER A 137 -6.78 6.01 -11.97
CA SER A 137 -7.39 5.01 -12.86
C SER A 137 -6.47 4.76 -14.04
N TYR A 138 -6.30 3.50 -14.40
CA TYR A 138 -5.53 3.08 -15.56
C TYR A 138 -6.33 2.10 -16.42
N SER A 139 -6.10 2.12 -17.72
CA SER A 139 -6.70 1.18 -18.68
C SER A 139 -5.66 0.53 -19.58
N LEU A 140 -5.87 -0.73 -19.93
CA LEU A 140 -5.05 -1.48 -20.90
C LEU A 140 -5.99 -2.19 -21.87
N ASP A 141 -5.88 -1.88 -23.16
CA ASP A 141 -6.60 -2.59 -24.21
C ASP A 141 -6.17 -4.06 -24.24
N GLN A 142 -7.14 -4.98 -24.22
CA GLN A 142 -6.89 -6.42 -24.25
C GLN A 142 -7.13 -7.04 -25.63
N GLY A 143 -7.55 -6.23 -26.62
CA GLY A 143 -8.12 -6.73 -27.87
C GLY A 143 -9.60 -7.09 -27.72
N ASP A 144 -10.23 -7.52 -28.82
CA ASP A 144 -11.60 -8.06 -28.87
C ASP A 144 -12.70 -7.16 -28.27
N GLY A 145 -12.48 -5.84 -28.25
CA GLY A 145 -13.45 -4.88 -27.71
C GLY A 145 -13.54 -4.87 -26.19
N TRP A 146 -12.52 -5.34 -25.46
CA TRP A 146 -12.45 -5.29 -24.00
C TRP A 146 -11.22 -4.53 -23.51
N ARG A 147 -11.38 -3.87 -22.36
CA ARG A 147 -10.31 -3.16 -21.65
C ARG A 147 -10.19 -3.67 -20.22
N ARG A 148 -8.95 -3.86 -19.78
CA ARG A 148 -8.64 -4.01 -18.37
C ARG A 148 -8.67 -2.62 -17.74
N ARG A 149 -9.32 -2.48 -16.59
CA ARG A 149 -9.31 -1.23 -15.81
C ARG A 149 -8.78 -1.49 -14.41
N ILE A 150 -7.89 -0.62 -13.97
CA ILE A 150 -7.36 -0.54 -12.62
C ILE A 150 -7.88 0.74 -11.98
N LEU A 151 -8.22 0.67 -10.70
CA LEU A 151 -8.50 1.82 -9.86
C LEU A 151 -7.73 1.65 -8.54
N ILE A 152 -6.82 2.57 -8.24
CA ILE A 152 -6.19 2.69 -6.93
C ILE A 152 -6.72 3.94 -6.24
N GLN A 153 -7.15 3.79 -4.99
CA GLN A 153 -7.63 4.87 -4.14
C GLN A 153 -6.92 4.80 -2.79
N ALA A 154 -6.49 5.93 -2.27
CA ALA A 154 -5.94 6.04 -0.92
C ALA A 154 -6.60 7.20 -0.21
N ARG A 155 -7.08 6.97 1.02
CA ARG A 155 -7.73 7.99 1.85
C ARG A 155 -7.25 7.92 3.29
N PRO A 156 -7.08 9.05 3.98
CA PRO A 156 -6.88 9.05 5.44
C PRO A 156 -8.04 8.33 6.15
N VAL A 157 -7.72 7.52 7.17
CA VAL A 157 -8.70 6.87 8.05
C VAL A 157 -8.96 7.80 9.23
N PRO A 158 -10.20 8.29 9.41
CA PRO A 158 -10.55 9.13 10.54
C PRO A 158 -10.16 8.48 11.88
N TYR A 159 -9.65 9.29 12.81
CA TYR A 159 -9.37 8.92 14.21
C TYR A 159 -8.27 7.88 14.46
N SER A 160 -7.67 7.28 13.42
CA SER A 160 -6.67 6.22 13.58
C SER A 160 -5.27 6.54 13.04
N GLY A 161 -5.11 7.74 12.47
CA GLY A 161 -3.82 8.27 12.01
C GLY A 161 -3.20 7.58 10.79
N GLY A 162 -3.89 6.62 10.17
CA GLY A 162 -3.37 5.89 8.99
C GLY A 162 -4.16 6.14 7.72
N ILE A 163 -3.74 5.49 6.63
CA ILE A 163 -4.35 5.60 5.31
C ILE A 163 -4.97 4.26 4.95
N ALA A 164 -6.21 4.26 4.46
CA ALA A 164 -6.81 3.10 3.81
C ALA A 164 -6.50 3.18 2.32
N ILE A 165 -5.73 2.21 1.84
CA ILE A 165 -5.43 2.03 0.42
C ILE A 165 -6.34 0.93 -0.11
N MET A 166 -6.94 1.12 -1.28
CA MET A 166 -7.74 0.13 -1.98
C MET A 166 -7.32 0.11 -3.46
N GLY A 167 -6.93 -1.06 -3.96
CA GLY A 167 -6.76 -1.29 -5.39
C GLY A 167 -7.86 -2.20 -5.90
N THR A 168 -8.42 -1.94 -7.07
CA THR A 168 -9.35 -2.85 -7.76
C THR A 168 -8.97 -3.03 -9.23
N ALA A 169 -9.20 -4.23 -9.75
CA ALA A 169 -9.05 -4.52 -11.19
C ALA A 169 -10.28 -5.25 -11.73
N GLY A 170 -10.67 -4.95 -12.96
CA GLY A 170 -11.76 -5.62 -13.65
C GLY A 170 -11.73 -5.42 -15.16
N PHE A 171 -12.67 -6.06 -15.87
CA PHE A 171 -12.86 -5.89 -17.31
C PHE A 171 -14.04 -4.97 -17.59
N VAL A 172 -13.89 -4.08 -18.56
CA VAL A 172 -14.94 -3.19 -19.05
C VAL A 172 -14.96 -3.19 -20.58
N PRO A 173 -16.10 -2.90 -21.23
CA PRO A 173 -16.14 -2.76 -22.67
C PRO A 173 -15.16 -1.69 -23.21
N GLY A 174 -14.54 -2.03 -24.34
CA GLY A 174 -13.80 -1.12 -25.21
C GLY A 174 -14.72 0.00 -25.70
N LYS A 175 -14.20 1.21 -25.77
CA LYS A 175 -14.89 2.32 -26.44
C LYS A 175 -14.52 2.31 -27.91
#